data_AF-A0A3D0X237-F1
#
_entry.id   AF-A0A3D0X237-F1
#
_cell.length_a   1.000
_cell.length_b   1.000
_cell.length_c   1.000
_cell.angle_alpha   90.00
_cell.angle_beta   90.00
_cell.angle_gamma   90.00
#
_symmetry.space_group_name_H-M   'P 1'
#
loop_
_entity.id
_entity.type
_entity.pdbx_description
1 polymer ?
#
loop_
_entity_poly.entity_id
_entity_poly.type
_entity_poly.pdbx_seq_one_letter_code
_entity_poly.pdbx_strand_id
1 'polypeptide(L)'
;MSEEIGERPQDAQQMKMELLDMIHRGENPFDIIYKVAVRLEAASSEPGYAEYLKDQLRAVYGFALQDKKLMTDELKEVEKRLERIEKARENPEFTEEERIRIGFAIERHKKNIERLKLLIQQAEANHKPLYLVK
;
A
#
# COMPACT_ATOMS: atom_id res chain seq x y z
N MET A 1 25.32 7.82 -30.94
CA MET A 1 25.67 8.33 -29.60
C MET A 1 24.48 8.01 -28.73
N SER A 2 24.64 7.07 -27.80
CA SER A 2 23.61 6.73 -26.83
C SER A 2 23.52 7.88 -25.83
N GLU A 3 22.39 8.57 -25.76
CA GLU A 3 22.12 9.48 -24.64
C GLU A 3 22.03 8.63 -23.38
N GLU A 4 23.03 8.75 -22.51
CA GLU A 4 22.87 8.36 -21.11
C GLU A 4 21.72 9.21 -20.55
N ILE A 5 20.58 8.56 -20.32
CA ILE A 5 19.48 9.11 -19.54
C ILE A 5 19.93 9.09 -18.08
N GLY A 6 20.90 9.92 -17.74
CA GLY A 6 21.33 10.18 -16.38
C GLY A 6 20.33 11.12 -15.71
N GLU A 7 19.89 10.77 -14.50
CA GLU A 7 19.02 11.60 -13.67
C GLU A 7 19.63 13.02 -13.56
N ARG A 8 18.86 14.07 -13.84
CA ARG A 8 19.39 15.44 -13.82
C ARG A 8 19.88 15.73 -12.39
N PRO A 9 21.06 16.34 -12.19
CA PRO A 9 21.64 16.57 -10.85
C PRO A 9 20.71 17.26 -9.83
N GLN A 10 19.74 18.04 -10.32
CA GLN A 10 18.72 18.72 -9.51
C GLN A 10 17.68 17.75 -8.92
N ASP A 11 17.26 16.73 -9.70
CA ASP A 11 16.25 15.75 -9.29
C ASP A 11 16.80 14.86 -8.16
N ALA A 12 18.06 14.43 -8.27
CA ALA A 12 18.77 13.69 -7.23
C ALA A 12 18.98 14.51 -5.93
N GLN A 13 19.27 15.81 -6.04
CA GLN A 13 19.39 16.68 -4.86
C GLN A 13 18.04 16.90 -4.16
N GLN A 14 16.96 17.07 -4.94
CA GLN A 14 15.63 17.20 -4.37
C GLN A 14 15.23 15.96 -3.58
N MET A 15 15.52 14.76 -4.09
CA MET A 15 15.25 13.50 -3.38
C MET A 15 16.03 13.41 -2.07
N LYS A 16 17.31 13.80 -2.06
CA LYS A 16 18.13 13.81 -0.82
C LYS A 16 17.54 14.72 0.25
N MET A 17 17.10 15.92 -0.15
CA MET A 17 16.48 16.87 0.76
C MET A 17 15.13 16.36 1.29
N GLU A 18 14.30 15.77 0.42
CA GLU A 18 13.02 15.17 0.80
C GLU A 18 13.22 14.01 1.80
N LEU A 19 14.21 13.14 1.57
CA LEU A 19 14.56 12.06 2.49
C LEU A 19 15.00 12.56 3.86
N LEU A 20 15.91 13.55 3.91
CA LEU A 20 16.37 14.14 5.17
C LEU A 20 15.21 14.77 5.95
N ASP A 21 14.31 15.46 5.25
CA ASP A 21 13.14 16.09 5.85
C ASP A 21 12.16 15.06 6.43
N MET A 22 11.89 13.96 5.73
CA MET A 22 11.08 12.85 6.26
C MET A 22 11.70 12.24 7.53
N ILE A 23 13.03 12.05 7.53
CA ILE A 23 13.76 11.55 8.70
C ILE A 23 13.68 12.54 9.87
N HIS A 24 13.88 13.84 9.62
CA HIS A 24 13.75 14.88 10.66
C HIS A 24 12.35 14.95 11.25
N ARG A 25 11.31 14.77 10.43
CA ARG A 25 9.93 14.66 10.89
C ARG A 25 9.65 13.37 11.67
N GLY A 26 10.54 12.38 11.60
CA GLY A 26 10.33 11.06 12.18
C GLY A 26 9.19 10.32 11.49
N GLU A 27 9.11 10.44 10.16
CA GLU A 27 8.15 9.68 9.37
C GLU A 27 8.37 8.18 9.49
N ASN A 28 7.31 7.42 9.24
CA ASN A 28 7.36 5.98 9.32
C ASN A 28 8.37 5.42 8.29
N PRO A 29 9.26 4.48 8.68
CA PRO A 29 10.26 3.92 7.77
C PRO A 29 9.66 3.31 6.50
N PHE A 30 8.48 2.70 6.56
CA PHE A 30 7.83 2.11 5.39
C PHE A 30 7.28 3.18 4.43
N ASP A 31 6.82 4.32 4.95
CA ASP A 31 6.40 5.46 4.12
C ASP A 31 7.62 6.08 3.41
N ILE A 32 8.77 6.18 4.09
CA ILE A 32 10.03 6.60 3.48
C ILE A 32 10.44 5.65 2.34
N ILE A 33 10.43 4.33 2.60
CA ILE A 33 10.79 3.33 1.58
C ILE A 33 9.84 3.39 0.38
N TYR A 34 8.52 3.48 0.62
CA TYR A 34 7.54 3.57 -0.46
C TYR A 34 7.72 4.85 -1.28
N LYS A 35 8.00 5.98 -0.63
CA LYS A 35 8.28 7.24 -1.32
C LYS A 35 9.51 7.16 -2.23
N VAL A 36 10.57 6.49 -1.78
CA VAL A 36 11.74 6.17 -2.61
C VAL A 36 11.33 5.33 -3.82
N ALA A 37 10.51 4.30 -3.59
CA ALA A 37 10.06 3.41 -4.66
C ALA A 37 9.27 4.15 -5.76
N VAL A 38 8.39 5.08 -5.38
CA VAL A 38 7.65 5.94 -6.32
C VAL A 38 8.59 6.80 -7.17
N ARG A 39 9.69 7.30 -6.58
CA ARG A 39 10.70 8.06 -7.33
C ARG A 39 11.47 7.18 -8.29
N LEU A 40 11.88 5.99 -7.85
CA LEU A 40 12.58 5.03 -8.68
C LEU A 40 11.72 4.58 -9.86
N GLU A 41 10.44 4.29 -9.64
CA GLU A 41 9.48 3.95 -10.71
C GLU A 41 9.41 5.05 -11.78
N ALA A 42 9.34 6.32 -11.35
CA ALA A 42 9.32 7.45 -12.26
C ALA A 42 10.64 7.64 -13.03
N ALA A 43 11.78 7.35 -12.40
CA ALA A 43 13.10 7.48 -13.00
C ALA A 43 13.44 6.31 -13.94
N SER A 44 13.04 5.09 -13.61
CA SER A 44 13.32 3.88 -14.40
C SER A 44 12.30 3.62 -15.51
N SER A 45 11.17 4.33 -15.53
CA SER A 45 10.05 4.04 -16.43
C SER A 45 9.57 2.59 -16.31
N GLU A 46 9.50 2.07 -15.09
CA GLU A 46 9.02 0.72 -14.77
C GLU A 46 7.68 0.79 -14.01
N PRO A 47 6.53 0.95 -14.71
CA PRO A 47 5.23 1.09 -14.07
C PRO A 47 4.91 -0.09 -13.13
N GLY A 48 4.44 0.22 -11.94
CA GLY A 48 4.02 -0.76 -10.94
C GLY A 48 5.13 -1.23 -9.99
N TYR A 49 6.37 -0.76 -10.13
CA TYR A 49 7.45 -1.07 -9.18
C TYR A 49 7.09 -0.66 -7.74
N ALA A 50 6.57 0.55 -7.54
CA ALA A 50 6.18 1.04 -6.23
C ALA A 50 5.04 0.21 -5.64
N GLU A 51 4.04 -0.15 -6.45
CA GLU A 51 2.93 -0.99 -5.99
C GLU A 51 3.41 -2.39 -5.60
N TYR A 52 4.27 -3.00 -6.41
CA TYR A 52 4.90 -4.28 -6.08
C TYR A 52 5.69 -4.21 -4.77
N LEU A 53 6.47 -3.13 -4.57
CA LEU A 53 7.20 -2.92 -3.32
C LEU A 53 6.26 -2.75 -2.12
N LYS A 54 5.15 -2.02 -2.28
CA LYS A 54 4.12 -1.88 -1.24
C LYS A 54 3.52 -3.23 -0.86
N ASP A 55 3.24 -4.08 -1.85
CA ASP A 55 2.76 -5.44 -1.63
C ASP A 55 3.78 -6.28 -0.85
N GLN A 56 5.07 -6.16 -1.16
CA GLN A 56 6.14 -6.83 -0.40
C GLN A 56 6.26 -6.32 1.04
N LEU A 57 6.13 -5.00 1.24
CA LEU A 57 6.11 -4.41 2.58
C LEU A 57 4.96 -4.99 3.40
N ARG A 58 3.75 -5.06 2.82
CA ARG A 58 2.59 -5.67 3.47
C ARG A 58 2.76 -7.15 3.74
N ALA A 59 3.26 -7.92 2.77
CA ALA A 59 3.48 -9.36 2.91
C ALA A 59 4.45 -9.70 4.05
N VAL A 60 5.60 -9.03 4.09
CA VAL A 60 6.67 -9.35 5.04
C VAL A 60 6.46 -8.60 6.35
N TYR A 61 6.49 -7.28 6.33
CA TYR A 61 6.46 -6.49 7.55
C TYR A 61 5.05 -6.42 8.14
N GLY A 62 4.02 -6.29 7.29
CA GLY A 62 2.62 -6.30 7.74
C GLY A 62 2.17 -7.66 8.25
N PHE A 63 2.13 -8.68 7.39
CA PHE A 63 1.53 -9.97 7.74
C PHE A 63 2.47 -10.92 8.49
N ALA A 64 3.71 -11.10 8.04
CA ALA A 64 4.62 -12.06 8.67
C ALA A 64 5.21 -11.53 9.99
N LEU A 65 5.54 -10.24 10.05
CA LEU A 65 6.08 -9.58 11.25
C LEU A 65 5.02 -8.80 12.05
N GLN A 66 3.76 -8.87 11.63
CA GLN A 66 2.61 -8.29 12.35
C GLN A 66 2.71 -6.78 12.60
N ASP A 67 3.30 -6.01 11.67
CA ASP A 67 3.29 -4.56 11.77
C ASP A 67 1.88 -3.98 11.64
N LYS A 68 1.44 -3.33 12.72
CA LYS A 68 0.09 -2.77 12.84
C LYS A 68 -0.22 -1.74 11.75
N LYS A 69 0.70 -0.82 11.47
CA LYS A 69 0.44 0.27 10.52
C LYS A 69 0.18 -0.30 9.13
N LEU A 70 1.06 -1.19 8.67
CA LEU A 70 0.94 -1.78 7.34
C LEU A 70 -0.34 -2.60 7.17
N MET A 71 -0.76 -3.36 8.19
CA MET A 71 -2.04 -4.06 8.15
C MET A 71 -3.24 -3.10 8.21
N THR A 72 -3.13 -2.00 8.96
CA THR A 72 -4.18 -0.97 9.02
C THR A 72 -4.32 -0.24 7.68
N ASP A 73 -3.21 0.05 7.00
CA ASP A 73 -3.23 0.67 5.68
C ASP A 73 -3.81 -0.28 4.61
N GLU A 74 -3.48 -1.57 4.67
CA GLU A 74 -4.13 -2.60 3.84
C GLU A 74 -5.64 -2.67 4.11
N LEU A 75 -6.06 -2.67 5.38
CA LEU A 75 -7.47 -2.67 5.75
C LEU A 75 -8.23 -1.50 5.11
N LYS A 76 -7.70 -0.27 5.23
CA LYS A 76 -8.31 0.92 4.62
C LYS A 76 -8.41 0.81 3.10
N GLU A 77 -7.39 0.26 2.43
CA GLU A 77 -7.42 0.09 0.98
C GLU A 77 -8.45 -0.96 0.54
N VAL A 78 -8.57 -2.07 1.28
CA VAL A 78 -9.55 -3.12 1.01
C VAL A 78 -10.97 -2.61 1.27
N GLU A 79 -11.20 -1.85 2.33
CA GLU A 79 -12.48 -1.20 2.62
C GLU A 79 -12.88 -0.25 1.49
N LYS A 80 -11.97 0.64 1.05
CA LYS A 80 -12.21 1.55 -0.07
C LYS A 80 -12.44 0.82 -1.40
N ARG A 81 -11.85 -0.37 -1.57
CA ARG A 81 -12.09 -1.22 -2.75
C ARG A 81 -13.46 -1.88 -2.67
N LEU A 82 -13.85 -2.38 -1.49
CA LEU A 82 -15.17 -2.94 -1.26
C LEU A 82 -16.27 -1.92 -1.56
N GLU A 83 -16.16 -0.69 -1.03
CA GLU A 83 -17.14 0.39 -1.31
C GLU A 83 -17.32 0.64 -2.81
N ARG A 84 -16.23 0.61 -3.59
CA ARG A 84 -16.28 0.79 -5.04
C ARG A 84 -16.97 -0.38 -5.75
N ILE A 85 -16.73 -1.61 -5.31
CA ILE A 85 -17.34 -2.82 -5.87
C ILE A 85 -18.83 -2.88 -5.51
N GLU A 86 -19.20 -2.51 -4.29
CA GLU A 86 -20.60 -2.41 -3.85
C GLU A 86 -21.37 -1.40 -4.70
N LYS A 87 -20.81 -0.20 -4.91
CA LYS A 87 -21.38 0.80 -5.83
C LYS A 87 -21.46 0.29 -7.27
N ALA A 88 -20.46 -0.44 -7.74
CA ALA A 88 -20.50 -1.01 -9.09
C ALA A 88 -21.66 -2.00 -9.25
N ARG A 89 -21.94 -2.83 -8.24
CA ARG A 89 -23.05 -3.81 -8.26
C ARG A 89 -24.42 -3.16 -8.48
N GLU A 90 -24.60 -1.91 -8.06
CA GLU A 90 -25.85 -1.16 -8.21
C GLU A 90 -26.09 -0.67 -9.65
N ASN A 91 -25.10 -0.78 -10.53
CA ASN A 91 -25.23 -0.35 -11.92
C ASN A 91 -26.36 -1.11 -12.63
N PRO A 92 -27.41 -0.41 -13.14
CA PRO A 92 -28.54 -1.04 -13.80
C PRO A 92 -28.15 -1.80 -15.08
N GLU A 93 -27.04 -1.41 -15.73
CA GLU A 93 -26.55 -2.02 -16.97
C GLU A 93 -25.98 -3.45 -16.78
N PHE A 94 -25.71 -3.86 -15.54
CA PHE A 94 -25.20 -5.20 -15.29
C PHE A 94 -26.31 -6.26 -15.34
N THR A 95 -26.01 -7.31 -16.10
CA THR A 95 -26.79 -8.55 -16.14
C THR A 95 -26.82 -9.25 -14.79
N GLU A 96 -27.76 -10.18 -14.62
CA GLU A 96 -27.87 -10.96 -13.38
C GLU A 96 -26.59 -11.77 -13.09
N GLU A 97 -25.98 -12.38 -14.12
CA GLU A 97 -24.72 -13.12 -13.96
C GLU A 97 -23.56 -12.24 -13.51
N GLU A 98 -23.49 -10.99 -14.00
CA GLU A 98 -22.49 -10.03 -13.58
C GLU A 98 -22.72 -9.58 -12.13
N ARG A 99 -23.97 -9.35 -11.73
CA ARG A 99 -24.34 -9.03 -10.34
C ARG A 99 -23.98 -10.15 -9.37
N ILE A 100 -24.17 -11.42 -9.78
CA ILE A 100 -23.76 -12.60 -9.02
C ILE A 100 -22.22 -12.64 -8.87
N ARG A 101 -21.47 -12.45 -9.96
CA ARG A 101 -20.00 -12.41 -9.95
C ARG A 101 -19.46 -11.30 -9.05
N ILE A 102 -20.05 -10.11 -9.12
CA ILE A 102 -19.71 -8.99 -8.24
C ILE A 102 -20.06 -9.35 -6.77
N GLY A 103 -21.18 -10.03 -6.53
CA GLY A 103 -21.55 -10.56 -5.22
C GLY A 103 -20.47 -11.45 -4.60
N PHE A 104 -19.87 -12.37 -5.37
CA PHE A 104 -18.75 -13.18 -4.88
C PHE A 104 -17.51 -12.35 -4.52
N ALA A 105 -17.21 -11.30 -5.30
CA ALA A 105 -16.10 -10.40 -5.00
C ALA A 105 -16.35 -9.64 -3.68
N ILE A 106 -17.56 -9.12 -3.47
CA ILE A 106 -17.98 -8.45 -2.23
C ILE A 106 -17.77 -9.37 -1.02
N GLU A 107 -18.28 -10.61 -1.09
CA GLU A 107 -18.15 -11.57 0.02
C GLU A 107 -16.68 -11.91 0.31
N ARG A 108 -15.84 -12.05 -0.73
CA ARG A 108 -14.40 -12.26 -0.55
C ARG A 108 -13.74 -11.07 0.15
N HIS A 109 -14.09 -9.85 -0.22
CA HIS A 109 -13.56 -8.64 0.40
C HIS A 109 -13.99 -8.49 1.87
N LYS A 110 -15.26 -8.75 2.18
CA LYS A 110 -15.77 -8.76 3.56
C LYS A 110 -15.02 -9.76 4.44
N LYS A 111 -14.81 -10.99 3.95
CA LYS A 111 -14.01 -12.00 4.67
C LYS A 111 -12.57 -11.56 4.90
N ASN A 112 -11.95 -10.89 3.93
CA ASN A 112 -10.60 -10.35 4.09
C ASN A 112 -10.54 -9.23 5.14
N ILE A 113 -11.52 -8.33 5.15
CA ILE A 113 -11.64 -7.25 6.13
C ILE A 113 -11.73 -7.82 7.54
N GLU A 114 -12.60 -8.81 7.78
CA GLU A 114 -12.73 -9.43 9.10
C GLU A 114 -11.44 -10.15 9.54
N ARG A 115 -10.76 -10.83 8.61
CA ARG A 115 -9.44 -11.41 8.87
C ARG A 115 -8.41 -10.34 9.27
N LEU A 116 -8.37 -9.22 8.55
CA LEU A 116 -7.44 -8.11 8.81
C LEU A 116 -7.68 -7.48 10.18
N LYS A 117 -8.95 -7.22 10.53
CA LYS A 117 -9.32 -6.71 11.86
C LYS A 117 -8.83 -7.63 12.98
N LEU A 118 -8.99 -8.94 12.83
CA LEU A 118 -8.50 -9.92 13.81
C LEU A 118 -6.96 -9.89 13.93
N LEU A 119 -6.24 -9.86 12.81
CA LEU A 119 -4.78 -9.80 12.81
C LEU A 119 -4.26 -8.51 13.47
N ILE A 120 -4.91 -7.38 13.21
CA ILE A 120 -4.58 -6.10 13.84
C ILE A 120 -4.77 -6.16 15.36
N GLN A 121 -5.90 -6.72 15.82
CA GLN A 121 -6.15 -6.91 17.26
C GLN A 121 -5.09 -7.82 17.91
N GLN A 122 -4.68 -8.89 17.23
CA GLN A 122 -3.63 -9.78 17.71
C GLN A 122 -2.27 -9.09 17.77
N ALA A 123 -1.94 -8.26 16.77
CA ALA A 123 -0.71 -7.47 16.77
C ALA A 123 -0.69 -6.45 17.90
N GLU A 124 -1.80 -5.76 18.16
CA GLU A 124 -1.95 -4.83 19.29
C GLU A 124 -1.73 -5.50 20.64
N ALA A 125 -2.23 -6.73 20.81
CA ALA A 125 -2.11 -7.45 22.07
C ALA A 125 -0.70 -8.02 22.33
N ASN A 126 0.00 -8.44 21.28
CA ASN A 126 1.15 -9.34 21.42
C ASN A 126 2.48 -8.78 20.88
N HIS A 127 2.48 -7.70 20.10
CA HIS A 127 3.67 -7.26 19.37
C HIS A 127 4.12 -5.85 19.74
N LYS A 128 5.46 -5.70 19.82
CA LYS A 128 6.10 -4.38 19.87
C LYS A 128 6.23 -3.84 18.44
N PRO A 129 5.96 -2.55 18.21
CA PRO A 129 6.19 -1.92 16.91
C PRO A 129 7.63 -2.12 16.43
N LEU A 130 7.82 -2.31 15.12
CA LEU A 130 9.15 -2.49 14.51
C LEU A 130 9.99 -1.20 14.47
N TYR A 131 9.40 -0.08 14.85
CA TYR A 131 10.00 1.25 14.89
C TYR A 131 9.41 2.04 16.07
N LEU A 132 10.08 3.12 16.46
CA LEU A 132 9.59 3.99 17.52
C LEU A 132 8.32 4.71 17.06
N VAL A 133 7.25 4.58 17.83
CA VAL A 133 6.00 5.34 17.63
C VAL A 133 6.12 6.62 18.46
N LYS A 134 5.90 7.78 17.82
CA LYS A 134 5.83 9.08 18.50
C LYS A 134 4.56 9.22 19.33
#